data_AF-A0A285U7H3-F1
#
_entry.id   AF-A0A285U7H3-F1
#
_cell.length_a   1.000
_cell.length_b   1.000
_cell.length_c   1.000
_cell.angle_alpha   90.00
_cell.angle_beta   90.00
_cell.angle_gamma   90.00
#
_symmetry.space_group_name_H-M   'P 1'
#
loop_
_entity.id
_entity.type
_entity.pdbx_description
1 polymer ?
#
loop_
_entity_poly.entity_id
_entity_poly.type
_entity_poly.pdbx_seq_one_letter_code
_entity_poly.pdbx_strand_id
1 'polypeptide(L)' 'MLATVEPNPSGSSRPESVFISWLLWQPRGADLAAEAMKELTKLAPYKDRDPDIVRLRSFFEQLAGRRGRPH' A
#
# COMPACT_ATOMS: atom_id res chain seq x y z
N MET A 1 -11.54 26.61 -16.16
CA MET A 1 -10.80 25.50 -16.78
C MET A 1 -10.56 24.45 -15.71
N LEU A 2 -11.34 23.36 -15.72
CA LEU A 2 -11.13 22.22 -14.83
C LEU A 2 -10.08 21.34 -15.49
N ALA A 3 -8.93 21.16 -14.86
CA ALA A 3 -7.92 20.22 -15.31
C ALA A 3 -8.47 18.80 -15.07
N THR A 4 -9.03 18.20 -16.12
CA THR A 4 -9.35 16.77 -16.15
C THR A 4 -8.03 16.02 -16.08
N VAL A 5 -7.68 15.53 -14.89
CA VAL A 5 -6.58 14.58 -14.73
C VAL A 5 -7.07 13.26 -15.30
N GLU A 6 -6.82 13.05 -16.59
CA GLU A 6 -7.00 11.76 -17.25
C GLU A 6 -6.16 10.71 -16.49
N PRO A 7 -6.74 9.60 -16.01
CA PRO A 7 -5.96 8.54 -15.40
C PRO A 7 -5.14 7.85 -16.48
N ASN A 8 -3.82 8.06 -16.46
CA ASN A 8 -2.88 7.37 -17.33
C ASN A 8 -3.06 5.83 -17.16
N PRO A 9 -3.45 5.07 -18.21
CA PRO A 9 -3.69 3.64 -18.12
C PRO A 9 -2.40 2.79 -18.24
N SER A 10 -1.23 3.36 -17.97
CA SER A 10 0.06 2.70 -18.15
C SER A 10 0.50 1.96 -16.88
N GLY A 11 0.07 0.70 -16.74
CA GLY A 11 0.87 -0.49 -16.37
C GLY A 11 1.91 -0.51 -15.23
N SER A 12 2.10 0.54 -14.44
CA SER A 12 2.93 0.58 -13.24
C SER A 12 2.28 1.56 -12.28
N SER A 13 1.25 1.11 -11.57
CA SER A 13 0.76 1.87 -10.43
C SER A 13 1.88 1.86 -9.39
N ARG A 14 2.54 3.02 -9.24
CA ARG A 14 3.55 3.23 -8.20
C ARG A 14 3.04 2.64 -6.88
N PRO A 15 3.87 1.96 -6.08
CA PRO A 15 3.43 1.31 -4.86
C PRO A 15 2.69 2.25 -3.90
N GLU A 16 3.01 3.54 -3.91
CA GLU A 16 2.26 4.58 -3.19
C GLU A 16 0.79 4.70 -3.64
N SER A 17 0.52 4.70 -4.94
CA SER A 17 -0.84 4.82 -5.48
C SER A 17 -1.67 3.60 -5.08
N VAL A 18 -1.08 2.40 -5.15
CA VAL A 18 -1.74 1.16 -4.70
C VAL A 18 -2.07 1.24 -3.21
N PHE A 19 -1.11 1.69 -2.40
CA PHE A 19 -1.31 1.85 -0.96
C PHE A 19 -2.39 2.90 -0.62
N ILE A 20 -2.39 4.06 -1.29
CA ILE A 20 -3.42 5.11 -1.10
C ILE A 20 -4.79 4.60 -1.56
N SER A 21 -4.88 3.93 -2.71
CA SER A 21 -6.13 3.31 -3.15
C SER A 21 -6.62 2.28 -2.14
N TRP A 22 -5.74 1.44 -1.60
CA TRP A 22 -6.12 0.49 -0.56
C TRP A 22 -6.65 1.19 0.70
N LEU A 23 -6.03 2.29 1.16
CA LEU A 23 -6.49 3.07 2.30
C LEU A 23 -7.90 3.66 2.08
N LEU A 24 -8.15 4.20 0.89
CA LEU A 24 -9.44 4.80 0.55
C LEU A 24 -10.57 3.77 0.45
N TRP A 25 -10.24 2.50 0.21
CA TRP A 25 -11.20 1.40 0.12
C TRP A 25 -11.46 0.71 1.48
N GLN A 26 -10.84 1.16 2.57
CA GLN A 26 -11.08 0.55 3.88
C GLN A 26 -12.49 0.87 4.41
N PRO A 27 -13.16 -0.10 5.06
CA PRO A 27 -14.43 0.16 5.75
C PRO A 27 -14.29 1.24 6.81
N ARG A 28 -15.35 2.00 7.06
CA ARG A 28 -15.38 2.97 8.16
C ARG A 28 -15.18 2.24 9.49
N GLY A 29 -14.22 2.71 10.28
CA GLY A 29 -13.87 2.11 11.57
C GLY A 29 -13.04 0.83 11.47
N ALA A 30 -12.52 0.47 10.29
CA ALA A 30 -11.59 -0.65 10.16
C ALA A 30 -10.32 -0.41 10.99
N ASP A 31 -9.85 -1.47 11.65
CA ASP A 31 -8.52 -1.49 12.25
C ASP A 31 -7.47 -1.59 11.14
N LEU A 32 -6.94 -0.43 10.74
CA LEU A 32 -5.96 -0.33 9.66
C LEU A 32 -4.70 -1.16 9.90
N ALA A 33 -4.29 -1.34 11.16
CA ALA A 33 -3.13 -2.15 11.48
C ALA A 33 -3.44 -3.64 11.27
N ALA A 34 -4.62 -4.09 11.70
CA ALA A 34 -5.08 -5.46 11.46
C ALA A 34 -5.26 -5.77 9.97
N GLU A 35 -5.85 -4.86 9.20
CA GLU A 35 -6.02 -5.03 7.75
C GLU A 35 -4.67 -5.02 7.02
N ALA A 36 -3.73 -4.15 7.43
CA ALA A 36 -2.37 -4.14 6.89
C ALA A 36 -1.65 -5.48 7.11
N MET A 37 -1.83 -6.14 8.25
CA MET A 37 -1.26 -7.48 8.49
C MET A 37 -1.80 -8.55 7.53
N LYS A 38 -3.07 -8.45 7.11
CA LYS A 38 -3.62 -9.35 6.10
C LYS A 38 -2.94 -9.14 4.75
N GLU A 39 -2.73 -7.89 4.35
CA GLU A 39 -1.99 -7.58 3.11
C GLU A 39 -0.54 -8.04 3.16
N LEU A 40 0.16 -7.87 4.30
CA LEU A 40 1.52 -8.40 4.47
C LEU A 40 1.60 -9.92 4.29
N THR A 41 0.57 -10.64 4.74
CA THR A 41 0.48 -12.09 4.57
C THR A 41 0.31 -12.46 3.09
N LYS A 42 -0.54 -11.73 2.36
CA LYS A 42 -0.72 -11.91 0.90
C LYS A 42 0.55 -11.62 0.11
N LEU A 43 1.32 -10.62 0.54
CA LEU A 43 2.56 -10.19 -0.12
C LEU A 43 3.79 -11.03 0.26
N ALA A 44 3.72 -11.88 1.28
CA ALA A 44 4.85 -12.68 1.77
C ALA A 44 5.57 -13.52 0.69
N PRO A 45 4.87 -14.16 -0.28
CA PRO A 45 5.53 -14.93 -1.34
C PRO A 45 6.38 -14.11 -2.31
N TYR A 46 6.18 -12.79 -2.35
CA TYR A 46 6.77 -11.88 -3.35
C TYR A 46 7.92 -11.02 -2.79
N LYS A 47 8.28 -11.23 -1.52
CA LYS A 47 9.16 -10.36 -0.72
C LYS A 47 10.55 -10.08 -1.31
N ASP A 48 11.05 -10.91 -2.23
CA ASP A 48 12.41 -10.78 -2.80
C ASP A 48 12.39 -10.70 -4.35
N ARG A 49 11.21 -10.60 -4.97
CA ARG A 49 11.07 -10.74 -6.43
C ARG A 49 10.92 -9.42 -7.17
N ASP A 50 10.38 -8.40 -6.51
CA ASP A 50 10.01 -7.13 -7.15
C ASP A 50 10.23 -5.94 -6.19
N PRO A 51 11.07 -4.95 -6.56
CA PRO A 51 11.33 -3.76 -5.74
C PRO A 51 10.08 -2.93 -5.41
N ASP A 52 9.10 -2.87 -6.31
CA ASP A 52 7.86 -2.14 -6.07
C ASP A 52 6.99 -2.90 -5.05
N ILE A 53 6.96 -4.23 -5.11
CA ILE A 53 6.28 -5.04 -4.08
C ILE A 53 6.99 -4.90 -2.72
N VAL A 54 8.32 -4.88 -2.68
CA VAL A 54 9.09 -4.62 -1.46
C VAL A 54 8.72 -3.26 -0.86
N ARG A 55 8.64 -2.23 -1.70
CA ARG A 55 8.28 -0.87 -1.29
C ARG A 55 6.83 -0.78 -0.80
N LEU A 56 5.89 -1.40 -1.50
CA LEU A 56 4.49 -1.51 -1.07
C LEU A 56 4.39 -2.20 0.31
N ARG A 57 5.14 -3.30 0.49
CA ARG A 57 5.17 -4.04 1.75
C ARG A 57 5.69 -3.18 2.90
N SER A 58 6.68 -2.32 2.66
CA SER A 58 7.20 -1.37 3.67
C SER A 58 6.13 -0.38 4.17
N PHE A 59 5.20 0.05 3.32
CA PHE A 59 4.08 0.91 3.76
C PHE A 59 3.15 0.16 4.72
N PHE A 60 2.79 -1.08 4.38
CA PHE A 60 1.98 -1.92 5.25
C PHE A 60 2.70 -2.31 6.56
N GLU A 61 4.01 -2.53 6.54
CA GLU A 61 4.81 -2.79 7.75
C GLU A 61 4.81 -1.59 8.69
N GLN A 62 4.93 -0.37 8.16
CA GLN A 62 4.85 0.87 8.95
C GLN A 62 3.44 1.06 9.53
N LEU A 63 2.40 0.84 8.72
CA LEU A 63 1.01 0.97 9.17
C LEU A 63 0.63 -0.06 10.24
N ALA A 64 1.12 -1.30 10.12
CA ALA A 64 0.93 -2.35 11.11
C ALA A 64 1.79 -2.17 12.38
N GLY A 65 2.59 -1.10 12.48
CA GLY A 65 3.50 -0.86 13.60
C GLY A 65 4.68 -1.85 13.68
N ARG A 66 4.96 -2.61 12.61
CA ARG A 66 6.06 -3.59 12.55
C ARG A 66 7.42 -2.94 12.28
N ARG A 67 7.44 -1.76 11.66
CA ARG A 67 8.60 -0.86 11.65
C ARG A 67 8.34 0.25 12.66
N GLY A 68 9.12 0.25 13.73
CA GLY A 68 9.09 1.33 14.72
C GLY A 68 9.28 2.70 14.06
N ARG A 69 8.69 3.72 14.68
CA ARG A 69 8.83 5.13 14.29
C ARG A 69 10.31 5.43 14.00
N PRO A 70 10.69 5.97 12.82
CA PRO A 70 12.01 6.55 12.67
C PRO A 70 12.11 7.70 13.67
N HIS A 71 13.01 7.55 14.64
CA HIS A 71 13.36 8.57 15.63
C HIS A 71 13.98 9.79 14.94
#